data_AF-A0A380RDT4-F1
#
_entry.id   AF-A0A380RDT4-F1
#
_cell.length_a   1.000
_cell.length_b   1.000
_cell.length_c   1.000
_cell.angle_alpha   90.00
_cell.angle_beta   90.00
_cell.angle_gamma   90.00
#
_symmetry.space_group_name_H-M   'P 1'
#
loop_
_entity.id
_entity.type
_entity.pdbx_description
1 polymer ?
#
loop_
_entity_poly.entity_id
_entity_poly.type
_entity_poly.pdbx_seq_one_letter_code
_entity_poly.pdbx_strand_id
1 'polypeptide(L)'
;MFNFTDTALGLSGQDWMGSLTSFAVLIVMFAIFYFILIRPQRKKDKELKEQMSKLSVGDRVVTIGGLVGFVANIKDDQVTISTSAANTLVTFTKSAIQSVVKRDQLNPDGTVKKSENPEKVSFFGKKKEKKEEE
;
A
#
# COMPACT_ATOMS: atom_id res chain seq x y z
N MET A 1 -42.48 43.48 3.46
CA MET A 1 -42.22 42.68 2.25
C MET A 1 -41.06 41.75 2.55
N PHE A 2 -41.32 40.45 2.63
CA PHE A 2 -40.35 39.39 2.85
C PHE A 2 -39.61 39.11 1.54
N ASN A 3 -38.28 39.24 1.52
CA ASN A 3 -37.45 38.66 0.45
C ASN A 3 -37.15 37.21 0.81
N PHE A 4 -38.14 36.35 0.58
CA PHE A 4 -37.99 34.91 0.52
C PHE A 4 -37.74 34.59 -0.97
N THR A 5 -36.63 33.93 -1.29
CA THR A 5 -36.33 33.40 -2.64
C THR A 5 -36.20 34.40 -3.79
N ASP A 6 -35.15 35.24 -3.81
CA ASP A 6 -34.50 35.52 -5.10
C ASP A 6 -33.53 34.38 -5.43
N THR A 7 -34.15 33.22 -5.65
CA THR A 7 -33.64 32.17 -6.52
C THR A 7 -34.35 32.37 -7.85
N ALA A 8 -34.08 33.48 -8.55
CA ALA A 8 -34.33 33.55 -9.99
C ALA A 8 -33.03 33.21 -10.73
N LEU A 9 -32.59 31.95 -10.57
CA LEU A 9 -31.86 31.27 -11.63
C LEU A 9 -32.83 31.14 -12.80
N GLY A 10 -32.84 32.16 -13.67
CA GLY A 10 -33.48 32.12 -14.96
C GLY A 10 -32.97 30.90 -15.71
N LEU A 11 -33.86 29.94 -15.90
CA LEU A 11 -33.54 28.67 -16.48
C LEU A 11 -34.53 28.39 -17.60
N SER A 12 -34.11 28.82 -18.78
CA SER A 12 -34.57 28.31 -20.07
C SER A 12 -33.29 27.86 -20.79
N GLY A 13 -32.99 26.56 -20.68
CA GLY A 13 -31.78 25.95 -21.27
C GLY A 13 -30.61 25.70 -20.32
N GLN A 14 -30.72 25.99 -19.02
CA GLN A 14 -29.65 25.78 -18.03
C GLN A 14 -29.82 24.48 -17.19
N ASP A 15 -30.98 23.79 -17.19
CA ASP A 15 -31.22 22.57 -16.35
C ASP A 15 -30.50 21.33 -16.87
N TRP A 16 -30.44 21.17 -18.19
CA TRP A 16 -29.68 20.07 -18.80
C TRP A 16 -28.18 20.33 -18.68
N MET A 17 -27.74 21.59 -18.81
CA MET A 17 -26.34 21.97 -18.55
C MET A 17 -25.97 21.82 -17.07
N GLY A 18 -26.88 22.14 -16.14
CA GLY A 18 -26.71 21.95 -14.69
C GLY A 18 -26.73 20.48 -14.27
N SER A 19 -27.55 19.65 -14.91
CA SER A 19 -27.57 18.21 -14.70
C SER A 19 -26.28 17.56 -15.24
N LEU A 20 -25.85 17.88 -16.46
CA LEU A 20 -24.56 17.42 -16.98
C LEU A 20 -23.39 17.89 -16.10
N THR A 21 -23.44 19.12 -15.58
CA THR A 21 -22.42 19.64 -14.66
C THR A 21 -22.42 18.84 -13.34
N SER A 22 -23.59 18.50 -12.81
CA SER A 22 -23.73 17.69 -11.59
C SER A 22 -23.22 16.25 -11.79
N PHE A 23 -23.55 15.61 -12.91
CA PHE A 23 -23.01 14.29 -13.26
C PHE A 23 -21.51 14.34 -13.55
N ALA A 24 -21.01 15.40 -14.19
CA ALA A 24 -19.59 15.61 -14.42
C ALA A 24 -18.83 15.74 -13.09
N VAL A 25 -19.33 16.53 -12.14
CA VAL A 25 -18.73 16.64 -10.80
C VAL A 25 -18.75 15.30 -10.06
N LEU A 26 -19.86 14.55 -10.13
CA LEU A 26 -19.96 13.22 -9.53
C LEU A 26 -18.93 12.24 -10.12
N ILE A 27 -18.83 12.18 -11.45
CA ILE A 27 -17.87 11.34 -12.18
C ILE A 27 -16.44 11.74 -11.85
N VAL A 28 -16.13 13.03 -11.79
CA VAL A 28 -14.79 13.53 -11.41
C VAL A 28 -14.45 13.12 -9.97
N MET A 29 -15.40 13.20 -9.04
CA MET A 29 -15.18 12.78 -7.66
C MET A 29 -14.90 11.27 -7.57
N PHE A 30 -15.71 10.45 -8.25
CA PHE A 30 -15.47 9.00 -8.36
C PHE A 30 -14.14 8.69 -9.05
N ALA A 31 -13.79 9.42 -10.12
CA ALA A 31 -12.53 9.23 -10.82
C ALA A 31 -11.34 9.52 -9.91
N ILE A 32 -11.38 10.59 -9.10
CA ILE A 32 -10.33 10.92 -8.13
C ILE A 32 -10.21 9.81 -7.07
N PHE A 33 -11.33 9.39 -6.45
CA PHE A 33 -11.31 8.32 -5.45
C PHE A 33 -10.79 7.00 -6.03
N TYR A 34 -11.23 6.63 -7.23
CA TYR A 34 -10.79 5.43 -7.95
C TYR A 34 -9.30 5.48 -8.28
N PHE A 35 -8.81 6.61 -8.78
CA PHE A 35 -7.40 6.76 -9.16
C PHE A 35 -6.48 6.69 -7.94
N ILE A 36 -6.92 7.25 -6.80
CA ILE A 36 -6.17 7.20 -5.54
C ILE A 36 -6.15 5.78 -4.95
N LEU A 37 -7.21 4.98 -5.09
CA LEU A 37 -7.28 3.64 -4.48
C LEU A 37 -6.70 2.54 -5.38
N ILE A 38 -6.75 2.68 -6.71
CA ILE A 38 -6.25 1.66 -7.62
C ILE A 38 -4.73 1.69 -7.78
N ARG A 39 -4.12 2.89 -7.68
CA ARG A 39 -2.67 3.08 -7.72
C ARG A 39 -1.92 2.40 -6.55
N PRO A 40 -2.36 2.46 -5.28
CA PRO A 40 -1.67 1.84 -4.16
C PRO A 40 -1.81 0.32 -4.15
N GLN A 41 -2.92 -0.25 -4.61
CA GLN A 41 -3.10 -1.72 -4.61
C GLN A 41 -2.06 -2.41 -5.49
N ARG A 42 -1.83 -1.89 -6.72
CA ARG A 42 -0.83 -2.47 -7.64
C ARG A 42 0.58 -2.41 -7.09
N LYS A 43 0.91 -1.45 -6.22
CA LYS A 43 2.21 -1.38 -5.55
C LYS A 43 2.35 -2.46 -4.48
N LYS A 44 1.35 -2.61 -3.61
CA LYS A 44 1.33 -3.64 -2.56
C LYS A 44 1.42 -5.05 -3.14
N ASP A 45 0.66 -5.36 -4.19
CA ASP A 45 0.69 -6.69 -4.82
C ASP A 45 2.06 -7.00 -5.45
N LYS A 46 2.70 -5.98 -6.04
CA LYS A 46 4.03 -6.11 -6.62
C LYS A 46 5.09 -6.31 -5.53
N GLU A 47 5.03 -5.52 -4.45
CA GLU A 47 5.93 -5.63 -3.31
C GLU A 47 5.83 -7.00 -2.64
N LEU A 48 4.61 -7.51 -2.42
CA LEU A 48 4.39 -8.85 -1.86
C LEU A 48 4.96 -9.93 -2.77
N LYS A 49 4.70 -9.87 -4.09
CA LYS A 49 5.28 -10.81 -5.06
C LYS A 49 6.81 -10.76 -5.09
N GLU A 50 7.40 -9.57 -4.99
CA GLU A 50 8.85 -9.39 -4.92
C GLU A 50 9.45 -9.92 -3.61
N GLN A 51 8.74 -9.79 -2.48
CA GLN A 51 9.16 -10.38 -1.22
C GLN A 51 9.15 -11.91 -1.29
N MET A 52 8.14 -12.50 -1.95
CA MET A 52 8.06 -13.95 -2.16
C MET A 52 9.08 -14.47 -3.16
N SER A 53 9.55 -13.65 -4.12
CA SER A 53 10.63 -14.06 -5.03
C SER A 53 12.02 -13.97 -4.40
N LYS A 54 12.20 -13.15 -3.36
CA LYS A 54 13.47 -12.98 -2.64
C LYS A 54 13.74 -14.02 -1.55
N LEU A 55 12.84 -14.98 -1.36
CA LEU A 55 12.98 -16.10 -0.43
C LEU A 55 14.17 -16.98 -0.80
N SER A 56 15.07 -17.22 0.16
CA SER A 56 16.23 -18.11 0.00
C SER A 56 16.21 -19.23 1.03
N VAL A 57 16.84 -20.36 0.68
CA VAL A 57 16.98 -21.49 1.61
C VAL A 57 17.81 -21.06 2.81
N GLY A 58 17.29 -21.32 4.00
CA GLY A 58 17.92 -20.94 5.26
C GLY A 58 17.44 -19.62 5.86
N ASP A 59 16.64 -18.82 5.16
CA ASP A 59 16.06 -17.62 5.76
C ASP A 59 15.13 -17.98 6.92
N ARG A 60 15.09 -17.11 7.94
CA ARG A 60 14.10 -17.22 9.01
C ARG A 60 12.81 -16.58 8.50
N VAL A 61 11.70 -17.29 8.63
CA VAL A 61 10.40 -16.85 8.11
C VAL A 61 9.35 -16.85 9.20
N VAL A 62 8.42 -15.90 9.10
CA VAL A 62 7.22 -15.84 9.93
C VAL A 62 6.02 -16.02 9.00
N THR A 63 5.22 -17.04 9.27
CA THR A 63 3.96 -17.27 8.53
C THR A 63 2.84 -16.39 9.08
N ILE A 64 1.74 -16.26 8.33
CA ILE A 64 0.56 -15.48 8.73
C ILE A 64 -0.02 -15.95 10.07
N GLY A 65 0.12 -17.24 10.39
CA GLY A 65 -0.31 -17.83 11.66
C GLY A 65 0.65 -17.60 12.84
N GLY A 66 1.72 -16.81 12.65
CA GLY A 66 2.73 -16.55 13.68
C GLY A 66 3.74 -17.70 13.87
N LEU A 67 3.76 -18.70 13.00
CA LEU A 67 4.74 -19.78 13.07
C LEU A 67 6.10 -19.26 12.60
N VAL A 68 7.11 -19.43 13.44
CA VAL A 68 8.49 -19.03 13.17
C VAL A 68 9.33 -20.27 12.87
N GLY A 69 10.07 -20.25 11.77
CA GLY A 69 10.93 -21.37 11.38
C GLY A 69 11.99 -20.97 10.36
N PHE A 70 12.69 -21.97 9.85
CA PHE A 70 13.71 -21.81 8.82
C PHE A 70 13.28 -22.47 7.51
N VAL A 71 13.57 -21.84 6.38
CA VAL A 71 13.29 -22.42 5.07
C VAL A 71 14.25 -23.58 4.79
N ALA A 72 13.73 -24.79 4.65
CA ALA A 72 14.49 -25.99 4.32
C ALA A 72 14.55 -26.24 2.81
N ASN A 73 13.46 -25.96 2.10
CA ASN A 73 13.39 -26.14 0.64
C ASN A 73 12.38 -25.18 0.03
N ILE A 74 12.63 -24.75 -1.21
CA ILE A 74 11.72 -23.90 -1.99
C ILE A 74 11.43 -24.63 -3.30
N LYS A 75 10.14 -24.90 -3.53
CA LYS A 75 9.56 -25.24 -4.84
C LYS A 75 8.74 -24.05 -5.34
N ASP A 76 8.50 -23.96 -6.64
CA ASP A 76 7.99 -22.74 -7.30
C ASP A 76 6.90 -21.99 -6.49
N ASP A 77 5.86 -22.72 -6.09
CA ASP A 77 4.70 -22.20 -5.34
C ASP A 77 4.65 -22.67 -3.86
N GLN A 78 5.57 -23.52 -3.43
CA GLN A 78 5.56 -24.15 -2.11
C GLN A 78 6.90 -24.01 -1.38
N VAL A 79 6.84 -23.75 -0.09
CA VAL A 79 8.03 -23.60 0.77
C VAL A 79 7.93 -24.58 1.92
N THR A 80 8.95 -25.42 2.08
CA THR A 80 9.06 -26.32 3.22
C THR A 80 9.83 -25.61 4.33
N ILE A 81 9.18 -25.43 5.47
CA ILE A 81 9.71 -24.76 6.65
C ILE A 81 9.99 -25.82 7.72
N SER A 82 11.15 -25.72 8.37
CA SER A 82 11.49 -26.50 9.55
C SER A 82 11.26 -25.69 10.83
N THR A 83 10.48 -26.26 11.75
CA THR A 83 10.22 -25.67 13.07
C THR A 83 11.33 -26.06 14.05
N SER A 84 11.89 -25.06 14.75
CA SER A 84 13.04 -25.27 15.65
C SER A 84 12.73 -26.17 16.87
N ALA A 85 11.47 -26.33 17.25
CA ALA A 85 11.07 -27.10 18.44
C ALA A 85 11.00 -28.62 18.20
N ALA A 86 10.71 -29.06 16.97
CA ALA A 86 10.41 -30.46 16.69
C ALA A 86 11.02 -30.99 15.38
N ASN A 87 11.88 -30.21 14.71
CA ASN A 87 12.44 -30.51 13.38
C ASN A 87 11.39 -31.00 12.37
N THR A 88 10.13 -30.60 12.56
CA THR A 88 9.03 -31.03 11.71
C THR A 88 9.07 -30.18 10.45
N LEU A 89 9.10 -30.85 9.30
CA LEU A 89 9.02 -30.23 8.00
C LEU A 89 7.54 -30.02 7.66
N VAL A 90 7.14 -28.76 7.55
CA VAL A 90 5.78 -28.39 7.16
C VAL A 90 5.84 -27.61 5.87
N THR A 91 5.02 -28.00 4.91
CA THR A 91 4.96 -27.35 3.61
C THR A 91 3.83 -26.32 3.59
N PHE A 92 4.17 -25.09 3.25
CA PHE A 92 3.25 -23.98 3.10
C PHE A 92 3.30 -23.46 1.67
N THR A 93 2.25 -22.76 1.24
CA THR A 93 2.31 -21.99 0.00
C THR A 93 3.18 -20.75 0.19
N LYS A 94 3.80 -20.26 -0.88
CA LYS A 94 4.62 -19.04 -0.84
C LYS A 94 3.81 -17.83 -0.35
N SER A 95 2.53 -17.78 -0.69
CA SER A 95 1.58 -16.76 -0.24
C SER A 95 1.31 -16.75 1.27
N ALA A 96 1.62 -17.83 1.99
CA ALA A 96 1.39 -17.94 3.43
C ALA A 96 2.51 -17.32 4.30
N ILE A 97 3.57 -16.82 3.65
CA ILE A 97 4.72 -16.19 4.33
C ILE A 97 4.43 -14.70 4.47
N GLN A 98 4.46 -14.19 5.70
CA GLN A 98 4.19 -12.78 5.99
C GLN A 98 5.48 -11.94 5.96
N SER A 99 6.56 -12.47 6.52
CA SER A 99 7.85 -11.77 6.55
C SER A 99 9.02 -12.75 6.50
N VAL A 100 10.11 -12.27 5.91
CA VAL A 100 11.36 -12.99 5.75
C VAL A 100 12.46 -12.18 6.41
N VAL A 101 13.13 -12.79 7.39
CA VAL A 101 14.32 -12.26 8.04
C VAL A 101 15.51 -12.99 7.43
N LYS A 102 16.22 -12.28 6.54
CA LYS A 102 17.44 -12.80 5.93
C LYS A 102 18.51 -12.99 7.00
N ARG A 103 19.25 -14.11 6.92
CA ARG A 103 20.37 -14.35 7.85
C ARG A 103 21.42 -13.24 7.79
N ASP A 104 21.63 -12.63 6.63
CA ASP A 104 22.60 -11.53 6.47
C ASP A 104 22.19 -10.23 7.17
N GLN A 105 20.92 -10.10 7.56
CA GLN A 105 20.42 -8.96 8.35
C GLN A 105 20.34 -9.26 9.85
N LEU A 106 20.67 -10.50 10.27
CA LEU A 106 20.89 -10.84 11.67
C LEU A 106 22.34 -10.48 12.03
N ASN A 107 22.55 -9.19 12.29
CA ASN A 107 23.76 -8.73 12.97
C ASN A 107 23.84 -9.47 14.33
N PRO A 108 24.96 -10.12 14.71
CA PRO A 108 25.06 -10.94 15.92
C PRO A 108 24.93 -10.20 17.27
N ASP A 109 24.44 -8.95 17.27
CA ASP A 109 24.37 -8.06 18.44
C ASP A 109 22.98 -7.44 18.68
N GLY A 110 21.91 -8.26 18.62
CA GLY A 110 20.64 -7.98 19.30
C GLY A 110 19.87 -6.68 18.98
N THR A 111 20.21 -5.93 17.93
CA THR A 111 19.51 -4.69 17.57
C THR A 111 18.80 -4.82 16.22
N VAL A 112 17.47 -4.79 16.28
CA VAL A 112 16.58 -4.65 15.12
C VAL A 112 16.90 -3.33 14.45
N LYS A 113 17.56 -3.36 13.28
CA LYS A 113 17.54 -2.21 12.37
C LYS A 113 16.12 -2.06 11.85
N LYS A 114 15.36 -1.21 12.54
CA LYS A 114 14.19 -0.52 12.00
C LYS A 114 14.60 0.01 10.62
N SER A 115 13.98 -0.50 9.57
CA SER A 115 13.97 0.17 8.28
C SER A 115 13.20 1.47 8.45
N GLU A 116 13.91 2.48 8.94
CA GLU A 116 13.55 3.87 8.78
C GLU A 116 13.68 4.18 7.29
N ASN A 117 12.59 3.98 6.55
CA ASN A 117 12.36 4.72 5.33
C ASN A 117 11.48 5.91 5.72
N PRO A 118 12.07 7.06 6.07
CA PRO A 118 11.28 8.23 6.38
C PRO A 118 10.69 8.73 5.06
N GLU A 119 9.37 8.69 4.99
CA GLU A 119 8.65 9.95 4.79
C GLU A 119 9.13 10.82 3.62
N LYS A 120 9.09 10.27 2.39
CA LYS A 120 8.93 11.09 1.17
C LYS A 120 7.53 10.94 0.62
N VAL A 121 6.56 11.34 1.45
CA VAL A 121 5.31 11.96 0.99
C VAL A 121 5.61 13.45 0.84
N SER A 122 6.46 13.81 -0.13
CA SER A 122 6.66 15.20 -0.55
C SER A 122 5.50 15.63 -1.46
N PHE A 123 4.30 15.66 -0.91
CA PHE A 123 3.09 16.19 -1.55
C PHE A 123 2.14 16.73 -0.48
N PHE A 124 2.58 17.71 0.31
CA PHE A 124 1.73 18.81 0.82
C PHE A 124 2.54 19.67 1.80
N GLY A 125 3.06 20.80 1.31
CA GLY A 125 3.81 21.77 2.10
C GLY A 125 3.80 23.13 1.43
N LYS A 126 2.63 23.77 1.47
CA LYS A 126 2.40 25.22 1.44
C LYS A 126 3.37 26.14 0.66
N LYS A 127 2.81 26.65 -0.43
CA LYS A 127 2.83 28.04 -0.94
C LYS A 127 3.07 29.15 0.13
N LYS A 128 3.72 30.24 -0.33
CA LYS A 128 3.92 31.61 0.23
C LYS A 128 5.22 31.78 1.05
N GLU A 129 6.07 32.81 0.93
CA GLU A 129 6.16 34.15 0.30
C GLU A 129 7.68 34.48 0.18
N LYS A 130 8.21 34.95 -0.95
CA LYS A 130 8.48 36.35 -1.36
C LYS A 130 9.54 37.12 -0.53
N LYS A 131 10.75 37.29 -1.10
CA LYS A 131 11.63 38.50 -1.13
C LYS A 131 12.92 38.14 -1.91
N GLU A 132 13.10 38.71 -3.10
CA GLU A 132 13.95 39.90 -3.38
C GLU A 132 15.44 39.64 -3.17
N GLU A 133 16.16 39.39 -4.27
CA GLU A 133 17.40 40.09 -4.67
C GLU A 133 17.75 39.64 -6.10
N GLU A 134 17.26 40.38 -7.10
CA GLU A 134 18.06 41.03 -8.16
C GLU A 134 17.22 42.13 -8.82
#